data_AF-A0A4W6D5W0-F1
#
_entry.id   AF-A0A4W6D5W0-F1
#
_cell.length_a   1.000
_cell.length_b   1.000
_cell.length_c   1.000
_cell.angle_alpha   90.00
_cell.angle_beta   90.00
_cell.angle_gamma   90.00
#
_symmetry.space_group_name_H-M   'P 1'
#
loop_
_entity.id
_entity.type
_entity.pdbx_description
1 polymer ?
#
loop_
_entity_poly.entity_id
_entity_poly.type
_entity_poly.pdbx_seq_one_letter_code
_entity_poly.pdbx_strand_id
1 'polypeptide(L)'
;MSCFGGDTNFCPECGNVLPLPGIQDTVRCPRCSFCIPVTEFSGQEIRSSVIFNPAEQSSVALEDEEDSELKGPVIDRRCSRCNKEGMVYHTRQMRSADEGQTVFFTCIHCR
;
A
#
# COMPACT_ATOMS: atom_id res chain seq x y z
N MET A 1 -20.35 -27.88 -7.64
CA MET A 1 -19.34 -27.84 -6.56
C MET A 1 -18.74 -26.46 -6.62
N SER A 2 -19.04 -25.61 -5.65
CA SER A 2 -18.50 -24.26 -5.56
C SER A 2 -16.97 -24.33 -5.46
N CYS A 3 -16.28 -23.61 -6.34
CA CYS A 3 -14.83 -23.71 -6.50
C CYS A 3 -14.05 -22.87 -5.48
N PHE A 4 -14.73 -21.95 -4.78
CA PHE A 4 -14.14 -21.13 -3.73
C PHE A 4 -14.87 -21.37 -2.41
N GLY A 5 -14.14 -21.89 -1.40
CA GLY A 5 -14.58 -21.93 0.00
C GLY A 5 -13.98 -20.72 0.72
N GLY A 6 -14.73 -19.62 0.81
CA GLY A 6 -14.24 -18.37 1.36
C GLY A 6 -15.31 -17.60 2.12
N ASP A 7 -14.96 -16.38 2.52
CA ASP A 7 -15.84 -15.43 3.19
C ASP A 7 -17.10 -15.16 2.34
N THR A 8 -18.25 -15.15 3.00
CA THR A 8 -19.58 -14.78 2.49
C THR A 8 -19.65 -13.47 1.71
N ASN A 9 -18.69 -12.57 1.89
CA ASN A 9 -18.56 -11.34 1.12
C ASN A 9 -18.03 -11.58 -0.31
N PHE A 10 -17.65 -12.80 -0.67
CA PHE A 10 -17.16 -13.17 -1.99
C PHE A 10 -18.05 -14.20 -2.67
N CYS A 11 -18.15 -14.11 -3.99
CA CYS A 11 -18.92 -15.04 -4.79
C CYS A 11 -18.27 -16.44 -4.78
N PRO A 12 -19.01 -17.50 -4.40
CA PRO A 12 -18.46 -18.86 -4.30
C PRO A 12 -18.12 -19.49 -5.66
N GLU A 13 -18.61 -18.90 -6.76
CA GLU A 13 -18.39 -19.39 -8.12
C GLU A 13 -17.24 -18.69 -8.86
N CYS A 14 -16.93 -17.43 -8.55
CA CYS A 14 -15.92 -16.67 -9.31
C CYS A 14 -14.97 -15.81 -8.48
N GLY A 15 -15.12 -15.82 -7.14
CA GLY A 15 -14.27 -15.07 -6.22
C GLY A 15 -14.41 -13.55 -6.27
N ASN A 16 -15.41 -13.02 -6.99
CA ASN A 16 -15.65 -11.58 -7.03
C ASN A 16 -16.23 -11.09 -5.69
N VAL A 17 -15.83 -9.90 -5.23
CA VAL A 17 -16.47 -9.23 -4.08
C VAL A 17 -17.94 -8.99 -4.40
N LEU A 18 -18.82 -9.35 -3.48
CA LEU A 18 -20.26 -9.18 -3.63
C LEU A 18 -20.67 -7.79 -3.14
N PRO A 19 -21.67 -7.15 -3.79
CA PRO A 19 -22.25 -5.93 -3.26
C PRO A 19 -23.00 -6.23 -1.97
N LEU A 20 -23.16 -5.21 -1.12
CA LEU A 20 -23.95 -5.35 0.10
C LEU A 20 -25.41 -5.69 -0.24
N PRO A 21 -26.06 -6.53 0.58
CA PRO A 21 -27.50 -6.76 0.47
C PRO A 21 -28.30 -5.45 0.46
N GLY A 22 -29.20 -5.33 -0.52
CA GLY A 22 -30.12 -4.20 -0.66
C GLY A 22 -31.52 -4.56 -0.17
N ILE A 23 -32.53 -4.02 -0.87
CA ILE A 23 -33.95 -4.29 -0.60
C ILE A 23 -34.41 -5.66 -1.16
N GLN A 24 -33.65 -6.21 -2.11
CA GLN A 24 -33.97 -7.49 -2.76
C GLN A 24 -33.58 -8.67 -1.88
N ASP A 25 -34.31 -9.79 -1.99
CA ASP A 25 -34.04 -11.02 -1.24
C ASP A 25 -32.80 -11.79 -1.72
N THR A 26 -32.16 -11.33 -2.79
CA THR A 26 -30.94 -11.94 -3.34
C THR A 26 -29.89 -10.90 -3.71
N VAL A 27 -28.63 -11.28 -3.53
CA VAL A 27 -27.46 -10.57 -4.00
C VAL A 27 -26.96 -11.25 -5.27
N ARG A 28 -26.95 -10.51 -6.38
CA ARG A 28 -26.44 -11.02 -7.67
C ARG A 28 -24.98 -10.64 -7.85
N CYS A 29 -24.14 -11.62 -8.13
CA CYS A 29 -22.74 -11.37 -8.47
C CYS A 29 -22.65 -10.59 -9.79
N PRO A 30 -21.96 -9.43 -9.84
CA PRO A 30 -21.86 -8.63 -11.06
C PRO A 30 -20.99 -9.27 -12.15
N ARG A 31 -20.15 -10.26 -11.78
CA ARG A 31 -19.23 -10.93 -12.72
C ARG A 31 -19.85 -12.16 -13.38
N CYS A 32 -20.34 -13.12 -12.60
CA CYS A 32 -20.85 -14.40 -13.12
C CYS A 32 -22.38 -14.53 -13.05
N SER A 33 -23.09 -13.52 -12.54
CA SER A 33 -24.56 -13.53 -12.35
C SER A 33 -25.10 -14.59 -11.38
N PHE A 34 -24.25 -15.28 -10.62
CA PHE A 34 -24.70 -16.18 -9.54
C PHE A 34 -25.50 -15.38 -8.49
N CYS A 35 -26.64 -15.93 -8.05
CA CYS A 35 -27.54 -15.28 -7.09
C CYS A 35 -27.43 -15.97 -5.73
N ILE A 36 -27.25 -15.17 -4.69
CA ILE A 36 -27.05 -15.61 -3.31
C ILE A 36 -28.19 -15.06 -2.46
N PRO A 37 -28.90 -15.87 -1.66
CA PRO A 37 -29.93 -15.37 -0.76
C PRO A 37 -29.37 -14.41 0.28
N VAL A 38 -30.10 -13.32 0.60
CA VAL A 38 -29.67 -12.36 1.63
C VAL A 38 -29.53 -13.01 3.01
N THR A 39 -30.25 -14.10 3.27
CA THR A 39 -30.14 -14.88 4.51
C THR A 39 -28.72 -15.40 4.77
N GLU A 40 -27.91 -15.62 3.74
CA GLU A 40 -26.50 -16.05 3.91
C GLU A 40 -25.60 -14.94 4.49
N PHE A 41 -26.03 -13.68 4.42
CA PHE A 41 -25.31 -12.53 4.98
C PHE A 41 -25.78 -12.19 6.40
N SER A 42 -26.75 -12.93 6.95
CA SER A 42 -27.33 -12.63 8.27
C SER A 42 -26.35 -12.97 9.40
N GLY A 43 -26.33 -12.13 10.44
CA GLY A 43 -25.52 -12.35 11.64
C GLY A 43 -24.06 -11.89 11.54
N GLN A 44 -23.67 -11.19 10.47
CA GLN A 44 -22.36 -10.55 10.39
C GLN A 44 -22.34 -9.24 11.17
N GLU A 45 -21.44 -9.14 12.14
CA GLU A 45 -21.17 -7.92 12.91
C GLU A 45 -19.73 -7.47 12.61
N ILE A 46 -19.58 -6.25 12.09
CA ILE A 46 -18.26 -5.63 11.88
C ILE A 46 -17.97 -4.70 13.05
N ARG A 47 -16.94 -5.02 13.84
CA ARG A 47 -16.45 -4.15 14.92
C ARG A 47 -15.16 -3.48 14.49
N SER A 48 -15.16 -2.15 14.44
CA SER A 48 -13.96 -1.34 14.21
C SER A 48 -13.68 -0.46 15.42
N SER A 49 -12.45 -0.49 15.93
CA SER A 49 -11.97 0.40 16.99
C SER A 49 -10.85 1.28 16.47
N VAL A 50 -10.88 2.57 16.80
CA VAL A 50 -9.79 3.52 16.49
C VAL A 50 -9.05 3.83 17.79
N ILE A 51 -7.74 3.59 17.82
CA ILE A 51 -6.86 3.95 18.94
C ILE A 51 -6.10 5.20 18.52
N PHE A 52 -6.28 6.30 19.26
CA PHE A 52 -5.55 7.54 19.02
C PHE A 52 -4.20 7.51 19.73
N ASN A 53 -3.15 7.97 19.05
CA ASN A 53 -1.86 8.19 19.70
C ASN A 53 -1.95 9.39 20.67
N PRO A 54 -1.38 9.30 21.88
CA PRO A 54 -1.36 10.41 22.83
C PRO A 54 -0.59 11.60 22.24
N ALA A 55 -1.15 12.81 22.37
CA ALA A 55 -0.53 14.04 21.84
C ALA A 55 0.86 14.32 22.44
N GLU A 56 1.10 13.89 23.67
CA GLU A 56 2.35 14.08 24.40
C GLU A 56 3.55 13.30 23.81
N GLN A 57 3.31 12.30 22.97
CA GLN A 57 4.38 11.55 22.29
C GLN A 57 4.82 12.18 20.95
N SER A 58 4.12 13.21 20.48
CA SER A 58 4.38 13.82 19.16
C SER A 58 5.50 14.87 19.15
N SER A 59 5.87 15.42 20.32
CA SER A 59 6.90 16.46 20.43
C SER A 59 8.33 15.92 20.49
N VAL A 60 8.52 14.62 20.70
CA VAL A 60 9.87 14.02 20.87
C VAL A 60 10.50 13.59 19.54
N ALA A 61 9.72 13.56 18.44
CA ALA A 61 10.19 13.06 17.14
C ALA A 61 10.60 14.14 16.13
N LEU A 62 10.48 15.43 16.47
CA LEU A 62 10.69 16.52 15.51
C LEU A 62 12.06 17.22 15.60
N GLU A 63 12.94 16.81 16.52
CA GLU A 63 14.19 17.53 16.79
C GLU A 63 15.45 16.90 16.18
N ASP A 64 15.37 15.82 15.41
CA ASP A 64 16.57 15.10 14.93
C ASP A 64 16.63 14.84 13.40
N GLU A 65 15.82 15.54 12.60
CA GLU A 65 15.86 15.41 11.12
C GLU A 65 16.53 16.57 10.39
N GLU A 66 17.11 17.56 11.08
CA GLU A 66 17.83 18.65 10.40
C GLU A 66 19.20 18.24 9.85
N ASP A 67 19.74 17.10 10.30
CA ASP A 67 20.93 16.49 9.72
C ASP A 67 20.63 15.07 9.23
N SER A 68 19.81 14.98 8.19
CA SER A 68 19.91 13.88 7.25
C SER A 68 21.28 13.95 6.57
N GLU A 69 22.34 13.55 7.27
CA GLU A 69 23.60 13.15 6.65
C GLU A 69 23.22 12.31 5.43
N LEU A 70 23.82 12.58 4.26
CA LEU A 70 23.51 11.83 3.05
C LEU A 70 23.90 10.37 3.27
N LYS A 71 22.96 9.56 3.78
CA LYS A 71 23.17 8.16 4.11
C LYS A 71 23.32 7.37 2.82
N GLY A 72 24.54 6.99 2.51
CA GLY A 72 24.82 6.07 1.43
C GLY A 72 26.25 6.17 0.90
N PRO A 73 26.67 5.18 0.09
CA PRO A 73 27.95 5.20 -0.58
C PRO A 73 28.07 6.38 -1.56
N VAL A 74 29.23 7.04 -1.54
CA VAL A 74 29.60 8.10 -2.47
C VAL A 74 30.27 7.49 -3.71
N ILE A 75 29.94 8.00 -4.89
CA ILE A 75 30.52 7.59 -6.17
C ILE A 75 31.03 8.79 -6.98
N ASP A 76 31.98 8.50 -7.87
CA ASP A 76 32.60 9.47 -8.78
C ASP A 76 31.72 9.73 -10.02
N ARG A 77 30.55 10.33 -9.77
CA ARG A 77 29.64 10.81 -10.82
C ARG A 77 29.57 12.33 -10.79
N ARG A 78 29.58 12.96 -11.97
CA ARG A 78 29.40 14.42 -12.10
C ARG A 78 27.94 14.82 -11.96
N CYS A 79 27.69 15.81 -11.11
CA CYS A 79 26.36 16.41 -10.97
C CYS A 79 26.01 17.26 -12.19
N SER A 80 24.84 17.02 -12.79
CA SER A 80 24.34 17.81 -13.94
C SER A 80 24.06 19.28 -13.62
N ARG A 81 23.94 19.65 -12.34
CA ARG A 81 23.64 21.02 -11.89
C ARG A 81 24.89 21.86 -11.60
N CYS A 82 25.85 21.33 -10.82
CA CYS A 82 27.05 22.08 -10.41
C CYS A 82 28.36 21.58 -11.05
N ASN A 83 28.32 20.50 -11.83
CA ASN A 83 29.47 19.90 -12.50
C ASN A 83 30.62 19.42 -11.57
N LYS A 84 30.38 19.32 -10.26
CA LYS A 84 31.32 18.71 -9.31
C LYS A 84 31.11 17.20 -9.24
N GLU A 85 32.20 16.49 -8.92
CA GLU A 85 32.22 15.05 -8.67
C GLU A 85 31.84 14.74 -7.21
N GLY A 86 31.24 13.57 -7.00
CA GLY A 86 30.71 13.12 -5.72
C GLY A 86 29.19 13.14 -5.67
N MET A 87 28.58 11.96 -5.78
CA MET A 87 27.15 11.78 -5.56
C MET A 87 26.92 10.58 -4.65
N VAL A 88 25.99 10.71 -3.71
CA VAL A 88 25.49 9.58 -2.91
C VAL A 88 24.42 8.87 -3.72
N TYR A 89 24.44 7.54 -3.75
CA TYR A 89 23.38 6.76 -4.40
C TYR A 89 22.61 5.88 -3.41
N HIS A 90 21.33 5.64 -3.71
CA HIS A 90 20.54 4.62 -3.04
C HIS A 90 19.61 3.85 -3.98
N THR A 91 19.43 2.59 -3.60
CA THR A 91 18.53 1.54 -4.08
C THR A 91 17.04 1.69 -3.83
N ARG A 92 16.12 1.71 -4.81
CA ARG A 92 14.71 1.38 -4.50
C ARG A 92 13.98 0.66 -5.64
N GLN A 93 13.29 -0.43 -5.31
CA GLN A 93 12.36 -1.08 -6.23
C GLN A 93 11.09 -0.23 -6.36
N MET A 94 10.82 0.26 -7.56
CA MET A 94 9.61 1.06 -7.83
C MET A 94 8.54 0.29 -8.62
N ARG A 95 8.90 -0.84 -9.22
CA ARG A 95 8.08 -1.59 -10.17
C ARG A 95 8.09 -3.08 -9.84
N SER A 96 7.43 -3.89 -10.65
CA SER A 96 7.43 -5.36 -10.51
C SER A 96 8.85 -5.93 -10.58
N ALA A 97 9.03 -7.15 -10.05
CA ALA A 97 10.35 -7.77 -9.88
C ALA A 97 11.04 -8.17 -11.19
N ASP A 98 10.34 -8.11 -12.32
CA ASP A 98 10.88 -8.29 -13.66
C ASP A 98 11.71 -7.08 -14.13
N GLU A 99 11.49 -5.91 -13.53
CA GLU A 99 12.26 -4.70 -13.78
C GLU A 99 13.37 -4.50 -12.73
N GLY A 100 14.53 -4.02 -13.19
CA GLY A 100 15.65 -3.69 -12.31
C GLY A 100 15.33 -2.56 -11.32
N GLN A 101 16.11 -2.49 -10.25
CA GLN A 101 15.95 -1.45 -9.24
C GLN A 101 16.25 -0.05 -9.79
N THR A 102 15.49 0.94 -9.34
CA THR A 102 15.77 2.34 -9.62
C THR A 102 16.90 2.83 -8.72
N VAL A 103 17.88 3.51 -9.31
CA VAL A 103 18.99 4.14 -8.58
C VAL A 103 18.78 5.64 -8.50
N PHE A 104 18.73 6.16 -7.28
CA PHE A 104 18.60 7.59 -6.99
C PHE A 104 19.98 8.16 -6.69
N PHE A 105 20.28 9.34 -7.24
CA PHE A 105 21.55 10.03 -7.02
C PHE A 105 21.33 11.41 -6.42
N THR A 106 22.00 11.69 -5.32
CA THR A 106 21.98 12.99 -4.63
C THR A 106 23.37 13.60 -4.66
N CYS A 107 23.49 14.81 -5.18
CA CYS A 107 24.77 15.53 -5.22
C CYS A 107 25.15 16.02 -3.81
N ILE A 108 26.39 15.74 -3.39
CA ILE A 108 26.90 16.17 -2.09
C ILE A 108 27.12 17.69 -2.00
N HIS A 109 27.21 18.37 -3.15
CA HIS A 109 27.55 19.79 -3.26
C HIS A 109 26.37 20.72 -3.57
N CYS A 110 25.19 20.20 -3.91
CA CYS A 110 24.05 21.00 -4.39
C CYS A 110 22.92 21.17 -3.37
N ARG A 111 23.22 20.99 -2.08
CA ARG A 111 22.27 21.33 -1.02
C ARG A 111 21.92 22.82 -1.12
#